data_AF-A0A3N2BAH3-F1
#
_entry.id   AF-A0A3N2BAH3-F1
#
_cell.length_a   1.000
_cell.length_b   1.000
_cell.length_c   1.000
_cell.angle_alpha   90.00
_cell.angle_beta   90.00
_cell.angle_gamma   90.00
#
_symmetry.space_group_name_H-M   'P 1'
#
loop_
_entity.id
_entity.type
_entity.pdbx_description
1 polymer ?
#
loop_
_entity_poly.entity_id
_entity_poly.type
_entity_poly.pdbx_seq_one_letter_code
_entity_poly.pdbx_strand_id
1 'polypeptide(L)'
;MPQRPRRHLELKDHLAAVGVIALSMAAGLVALAGHPWWALLPAVGALAAAGGWLASRKARVNEPRLGRHTVVIVVFSVWLFLPIWRGLTRGETIAFPEALIFAGLAPAAWLGFYLVLLLRR
;
A
#
# COMPACT_ATOMS: atom_id res chain seq x y z
N MET A 1 -15.69 33.35 9.61
CA MET A 1 -14.83 32.55 8.71
C MET A 1 -15.64 31.39 8.17
N PRO A 2 -15.75 31.17 6.84
CA PRO A 2 -16.46 30.01 6.34
C PRO A 2 -15.73 28.74 6.81
N GLN A 3 -16.49 27.78 7.36
CA GLN A 3 -15.95 26.48 7.75
C GLN A 3 -15.33 25.83 6.52
N ARG A 4 -14.01 25.57 6.55
CA ARG A 4 -13.37 24.76 5.52
C ARG A 4 -14.06 23.39 5.53
N PRO A 5 -14.49 22.86 4.37
CA PRO A 5 -15.13 21.56 4.30
C PRO A 5 -14.20 20.49 4.90
N ARG A 6 -14.67 19.83 5.97
CA ARG A 6 -13.92 18.82 6.70
C ARG A 6 -13.64 17.62 5.80
N ARG A 7 -12.44 17.08 5.88
CA ARG A 7 -12.09 15.82 5.20
C ARG A 7 -12.85 14.69 5.87
N HIS A 8 -13.65 13.96 5.13
CA HIS A 8 -14.28 12.72 5.62
C HIS A 8 -13.65 11.53 4.90
N LEU A 9 -13.25 10.53 5.69
CA LEU A 9 -13.04 9.17 5.17
C LEU A 9 -14.27 8.36 5.59
N GLU A 10 -14.86 7.70 4.62
CA GLU A 10 -16.02 6.85 4.73
C GLU A 10 -15.61 5.40 4.98
N LEU A 11 -16.55 4.52 5.34
CA LEU A 11 -16.30 3.09 5.54
C LEU A 11 -15.55 2.45 4.35
N LYS A 12 -15.90 2.85 3.12
CA LYS A 12 -15.22 2.38 1.90
C LYS A 12 -13.72 2.72 1.86
N ASP A 13 -13.31 3.83 2.45
CA ASP A 13 -11.90 4.22 2.52
C ASP A 13 -11.13 3.35 3.53
N HIS A 14 -11.78 2.96 4.63
CA HIS A 14 -11.21 2.01 5.59
C HIS A 14 -11.05 0.62 4.96
N LEU A 15 -12.09 0.14 4.28
CA LEU A 15 -12.05 -1.16 3.59
C LEU A 15 -10.99 -1.19 2.49
N ALA A 16 -10.87 -0.12 1.70
CA ALA A 16 -9.81 0.00 0.71
C ALA A 16 -8.42 -0.04 1.35
N ALA A 17 -8.21 0.67 2.47
CA ALA A 17 -6.94 0.65 3.17
C ALA A 17 -6.58 -0.74 3.72
N VAL A 18 -7.54 -1.43 4.34
CA VAL A 18 -7.37 -2.80 4.82
C VAL A 18 -7.08 -3.75 3.67
N GLY A 19 -7.79 -3.62 2.55
CA GLY A 19 -7.56 -4.43 1.35
C GLY A 19 -6.16 -4.28 0.78
N VAL A 20 -5.67 -3.04 0.66
CA VAL A 20 -4.29 -2.77 0.21
C VAL A 20 -3.26 -3.37 1.17
N ILE A 21 -3.47 -3.23 2.49
CA ILE A 21 -2.58 -3.80 3.52
C ILE A 21 -2.54 -5.32 3.42
N ALA A 22 -3.71 -5.97 3.34
CA ALA A 22 -3.81 -7.43 3.28
C ALA A 22 -3.15 -7.98 2.00
N LEU A 23 -3.44 -7.38 0.85
CA LEU A 23 -2.88 -7.80 -0.44
C LEU A 23 -1.37 -7.56 -0.51
N SER A 24 -0.88 -6.40 -0.05
CA SER A 24 0.57 -6.12 -0.05
C SER A 24 1.34 -7.02 0.92
N MET A 25 0.78 -7.32 2.09
CA MET A 25 1.36 -8.28 3.03
C MET A 25 1.38 -9.70 2.43
N ALA A 26 0.28 -10.14 1.83
CA ALA A 26 0.19 -11.44 1.17
C ALA A 26 1.23 -11.58 0.05
N ALA A 27 1.40 -10.53 -0.77
CA ALA A 27 2.42 -10.52 -1.82
C ALA A 27 3.84 -10.69 -1.25
N GLY A 28 4.19 -9.94 -0.21
CA GLY A 28 5.49 -10.05 0.45
C GLY A 28 5.75 -11.45 1.02
N LEU A 29 4.77 -12.02 1.73
CA LEU A 29 4.89 -13.35 2.32
C LEU A 29 5.00 -14.45 1.27
N VAL A 30 4.18 -14.41 0.21
CA VAL A 30 4.22 -15.39 -0.88
C VAL A 30 5.55 -15.32 -1.64
N ALA A 31 6.09 -14.11 -1.86
CA ALA A 31 7.38 -13.94 -2.51
C ALA A 31 8.52 -14.56 -1.67
N LEU A 32 8.55 -14.26 -0.38
CA LEU A 32 9.59 -14.74 0.54
C LEU A 32 9.46 -16.21 0.92
N ALA A 33 8.28 -16.81 0.72
CA ALA A 33 8.05 -18.24 0.82
C ALA A 33 8.58 -19.04 -0.39
N GLY A 34 9.17 -18.37 -1.38
CA GLY A 34 9.73 -19.02 -2.58
C GLY A 34 8.75 -19.14 -3.74
N HIS A 35 7.64 -18.39 -3.71
CA HIS A 35 6.63 -18.39 -4.78
C HIS A 35 6.49 -17.00 -5.45
N PRO A 36 7.58 -16.38 -5.94
CA PRO A 36 7.58 -14.99 -6.40
C PRO A 36 6.65 -14.73 -7.60
N TRP A 37 6.43 -15.72 -8.47
CA TRP A 37 5.46 -15.60 -9.58
C TRP A 37 4.02 -15.47 -9.08
N TRP A 38 3.66 -16.23 -8.04
CA TRP A 38 2.34 -16.17 -7.42
C TRP A 38 2.13 -14.88 -6.63
N ALA A 39 3.21 -14.28 -6.12
CA ALA A 39 3.16 -13.00 -5.42
C ALA A 39 2.77 -11.82 -6.31
N LEU A 40 2.90 -11.94 -7.63
CA LEU A 40 2.49 -10.89 -8.57
C LEU A 40 0.98 -10.65 -8.53
N LEU A 41 0.16 -11.68 -8.34
CA LEU A 41 -1.30 -11.55 -8.27
C LEU A 41 -1.76 -10.61 -7.13
N PRO A 42 -1.41 -10.86 -5.86
CA PRO A 42 -1.77 -9.96 -4.78
C PRO A 42 -1.05 -8.60 -4.90
N ALA A 43 0.15 -8.52 -5.48
CA ALA A 43 0.83 -7.24 -5.70
C ALA A 43 0.08 -6.33 -6.69
N VAL A 44 -0.33 -6.87 -7.83
CA VAL A 44 -1.14 -6.14 -8.83
C VAL A 44 -2.49 -5.75 -8.22
N GLY A 45 -3.12 -6.65 -7.46
CA GLY A 45 -4.34 -6.33 -6.73
C GLY A 45 -4.17 -5.17 -5.74
N ALA A 46 -3.08 -5.16 -4.98
CA ALA A 46 -2.75 -4.09 -4.04
C ALA A 46 -2.54 -2.74 -4.76
N LEU A 47 -1.85 -2.74 -5.90
CA LEU A 47 -1.62 -1.54 -6.71
C LEU A 47 -2.91 -1.02 -7.35
N ALA A 48 -3.74 -1.91 -7.89
CA ALA A 48 -5.03 -1.54 -8.46
C ALA A 48 -5.95 -0.92 -7.41
N ALA A 49 -6.03 -1.53 -6.22
CA ALA A 49 -6.81 -1.01 -5.11
C ALA A 49 -6.27 0.35 -4.61
N ALA A 50 -4.95 0.46 -4.40
CA ALA A 50 -4.30 1.70 -3.98
C ALA A 50 -4.48 2.83 -5.00
N GLY A 51 -4.27 2.53 -6.29
CA GLY A 51 -4.41 3.47 -7.39
C GLY A 51 -5.86 3.90 -7.61
N GLY A 52 -6.81 2.95 -7.62
CA GLY A 52 -8.24 3.23 -7.75
C GLY A 52 -8.77 4.08 -6.59
N TRP A 53 -8.37 3.75 -5.36
CA TRP A 53 -8.70 4.55 -4.19
C TRP A 53 -8.13 5.97 -4.31
N LEU A 54 -6.84 6.11 -4.64
CA LEU A 54 -6.21 7.42 -4.77
C LEU A 54 -6.79 8.26 -5.92
N ALA A 55 -7.15 7.64 -7.04
CA ALA A 55 -7.82 8.31 -8.16
C ALA A 55 -9.19 8.87 -7.72
N SER A 56 -9.97 8.07 -6.98
CA SER A 56 -11.26 8.52 -6.42
C SER A 56 -11.12 9.68 -5.44
N ARG A 57 -10.00 9.74 -4.71
CA ARG A 57 -9.67 10.79 -3.73
C ARG A 57 -9.17 12.07 -4.41
N LYS A 58 -8.34 11.95 -5.45
CA LYS A 58 -7.88 13.08 -6.28
C LYS A 58 -9.04 13.83 -6.95
N ALA A 59 -10.13 13.15 -7.26
CA ALA A 59 -11.33 13.77 -7.83
C ALA A 59 -12.11 14.66 -6.83
N ARG A 60 -11.81 14.58 -5.53
CA ARG A 60 -12.50 15.37 -4.50
C ARG A 60 -11.85 16.77 -4.35
N VAL A 61 -12.69 17.79 -4.23
CA VAL A 61 -12.28 19.22 -4.18
C VAL A 61 -11.38 19.58 -2.99
N ASN A 62 -11.40 18.80 -1.90
CA ASN A 62 -10.79 19.16 -0.60
C ASN A 62 -9.50 18.40 -0.24
N GLU A 63 -8.91 17.69 -1.20
CA GLU A 63 -7.72 16.86 -0.96
C GLU A 63 -6.40 17.54 -1.35
N PRO A 64 -5.29 17.24 -0.63
CA PRO A 64 -4.01 17.86 -0.91
C PRO A 64 -3.54 17.51 -2.33
N ARG A 65 -3.28 18.52 -3.15
CA ARG A 65 -2.90 18.33 -4.55
C ARG A 65 -1.52 17.65 -4.66
N LEU A 66 -1.54 16.48 -5.31
CA LEU A 66 -0.48 15.72 -6.01
C LEU A 66 0.90 15.43 -5.37
N GLY A 67 1.47 16.27 -4.51
CA GLY A 67 2.88 16.10 -4.10
C GLY A 67 3.13 14.92 -3.17
N ARG A 68 2.51 14.94 -1.97
CA ARG A 68 2.75 13.91 -0.93
C ARG A 68 2.21 12.53 -1.31
N HIS A 69 1.14 12.48 -2.10
CA HIS A 69 0.52 11.24 -2.56
C HIS A 69 1.41 10.45 -3.53
N THR A 70 2.09 11.16 -4.42
CA THR A 70 2.96 10.54 -5.42
C THR A 70 4.18 9.89 -4.76
N VAL A 71 4.80 10.57 -3.80
CA VAL A 71 5.94 10.03 -3.05
C VAL A 71 5.56 8.75 -2.31
N VAL A 72 4.41 8.74 -1.63
CA VAL A 72 3.94 7.54 -0.90
C VAL A 72 3.72 6.38 -1.86
N ILE A 73 3.12 6.60 -3.03
CA ILE A 73 2.88 5.53 -4.00
C ILE A 73 4.17 4.98 -4.57
N VAL A 74 5.18 5.82 -4.79
CA VAL A 74 6.51 5.37 -5.22
C VAL A 74 7.14 4.50 -4.13
N VAL A 75 7.16 4.97 -2.89
CA VAL A 75 7.71 4.20 -1.74
C VAL A 75 6.96 2.87 -1.57
N PHE A 76 5.64 2.92 -1.59
CA PHE A 76 4.77 1.74 -1.50
C PHE A 76 5.08 0.73 -2.61
N SER A 77 5.12 1.17 -3.87
CA SER A 77 5.40 0.30 -5.02
C SER A 77 6.79 -0.32 -4.93
N VAL A 78 7.81 0.48 -4.59
CA VAL A 78 9.19 -0.02 -4.46
C VAL A 78 9.27 -1.08 -3.37
N TRP A 79 8.69 -0.81 -2.20
CA TRP A 79 8.71 -1.76 -1.08
C TRP A 79 7.85 -3.00 -1.33
N LEU A 80 6.80 -2.89 -2.14
CA LEU A 80 5.95 -4.02 -2.55
C LEU A 80 6.70 -4.95 -3.51
N PHE A 81 7.41 -4.38 -4.49
CA PHE A 81 8.11 -5.16 -5.51
C PHE A 81 9.48 -5.67 -5.06
N LEU A 82 10.10 -5.06 -4.04
CA LEU A 82 11.41 -5.48 -3.55
C LEU A 82 11.50 -6.98 -3.20
N PRO A 83 10.61 -7.57 -2.37
CA PRO A 83 10.66 -9.01 -2.08
C PRO A 83 10.39 -9.88 -3.32
N ILE A 84 9.52 -9.43 -4.22
CA ILE A 84 9.21 -10.15 -5.47
C ILE A 84 10.42 -10.19 -6.39
N TRP A 85 11.08 -9.04 -6.59
CA TRP A 85 12.29 -8.92 -7.38
C TRP A 85 13.41 -9.81 -6.83
N ARG A 86 13.62 -9.79 -5.51
CA ARG A 86 14.62 -10.63 -4.83
C ARG A 86 14.32 -12.12 -5.03
N GLY A 87 13.06 -12.52 -4.92
CA GLY A 87 12.63 -13.89 -5.20
C GLY A 87 12.83 -14.30 -6.66
N LEU A 88 12.47 -13.43 -7.62
CA LEU A 88 12.62 -13.72 -9.06
C LEU A 88 14.08 -13.80 -9.52
N THR A 89 14.94 -12.90 -9.02
CA THR A 89 16.31 -12.77 -9.55
C THR A 89 17.34 -13.58 -8.78
N ARG A 90 17.13 -13.81 -7.50
CA ARG A 90 18.11 -14.45 -6.62
C ARG A 90 17.60 -15.73 -5.98
N GLY A 91 16.32 -16.08 -6.17
CA GLY A 91 15.70 -17.22 -5.48
C GLY A 91 15.69 -17.04 -3.96
N GLU A 92 15.82 -15.81 -3.48
CA GLU A 92 15.95 -15.55 -2.04
C GLU A 92 14.63 -15.85 -1.32
N THR A 93 14.73 -16.66 -0.28
CA THR A 93 13.66 -16.94 0.69
C THR A 93 14.09 -16.42 2.06
N ILE A 94 13.11 -16.05 2.87
CA ILE A 94 13.34 -15.60 4.24
C ILE A 94 12.42 -16.40 5.14
N ALA A 95 12.98 -17.01 6.20
CA ALA A 95 12.20 -17.76 7.16
C ALA A 95 11.25 -16.86 7.96
N PHE A 96 10.21 -17.46 8.51
CA PHE A 96 9.39 -16.82 9.52
C PHE A 96 10.13 -16.87 10.87
N PRO A 97 10.15 -15.78 11.67
CA PRO A 97 9.37 -14.56 11.56
C PRO A 97 10.01 -13.40 10.78
N GLU A 98 11.27 -13.51 10.35
CA GLU A 98 12.02 -12.42 9.71
C GLU A 98 11.35 -11.93 8.41
N ALA A 99 10.64 -12.82 7.72
CA ALA A 99 9.85 -12.50 6.53
C ALA A 99 8.81 -11.39 6.79
N LEU A 100 8.28 -11.26 8.02
CA LEU A 100 7.32 -10.22 8.38
C LEU A 100 7.90 -8.81 8.28
N ILE A 101 9.20 -8.64 8.52
CA ILE A 101 9.86 -7.33 8.45
C ILE A 101 9.84 -6.85 7.00
N PHE A 102 10.25 -7.70 6.07
CA PHE A 102 10.33 -7.36 4.65
C PHE A 102 8.95 -7.31 3.99
N ALA A 103 8.06 -8.25 4.30
CA ALA A 103 6.68 -8.25 3.81
C ALA A 103 5.86 -7.08 4.38
N GLY A 104 6.21 -6.61 5.59
CA GLY A 104 5.52 -5.53 6.29
C GLY A 104 5.86 -4.13 5.80
N LEU A 105 6.92 -3.95 4.99
CA LEU A 105 7.35 -2.61 4.54
C LEU A 105 6.24 -1.89 3.75
N ALA A 106 5.74 -2.48 2.67
CA ALA A 106 4.67 -1.88 1.87
C ALA A 106 3.36 -1.64 2.66
N PRO A 107 2.85 -2.62 3.44
CA PRO A 107 1.76 -2.39 4.38
C PRO A 107 1.99 -1.20 5.32
N ALA A 108 3.18 -1.09 5.91
CA ALA A 108 3.52 -0.03 6.85
C ALA A 108 3.55 1.35 6.17
N ALA A 109 4.10 1.45 4.95
CA ALA A 109 4.07 2.70 4.18
C ALA A 109 2.63 3.15 3.90
N TRP A 110 1.77 2.22 3.48
CA TRP A 110 0.37 2.53 3.19
C TRP A 110 -0.41 2.89 4.46
N LEU A 111 -0.24 2.13 5.53
CA LEU A 111 -0.86 2.39 6.83
C LEU A 111 -0.44 3.74 7.39
N GLY A 112 0.87 4.05 7.38
CA GLY A 112 1.37 5.34 7.86
C GLY A 112 0.77 6.51 7.08
N PHE A 113 0.69 6.39 5.75
CA PHE A 113 0.01 7.38 4.92
C PHE A 113 -1.49 7.51 5.24
N TYR A 114 -2.19 6.39 5.40
CA TYR A 114 -3.61 6.37 5.76
C TYR A 114 -3.85 7.03 7.13
N LEU A 115 -3.04 6.71 8.14
CA LEU A 115 -3.10 7.31 9.46
C LEU A 115 -2.83 8.82 9.42
N VAL A 116 -1.87 9.28 8.62
CA VAL A 116 -1.63 10.71 8.41
C VAL A 116 -2.88 11.41 7.84
N LEU A 117 -3.61 10.76 6.93
CA LEU A 117 -4.87 11.31 6.42
C LEU A 117 -5.99 11.29 7.47
N LEU A 118 -6.02 10.27 8.33
CA LEU A 118 -6.97 10.16 9.42
C LEU A 118 -6.75 11.24 10.49
N LEU A 119 -5.49 11.49 10.87
CA LEU A 119 -5.09 12.47 11.89
C LEU A 119 -5.19 13.92 11.40
N ARG A 120 -5.13 14.16 10.09
CA ARG A 120 -5.26 15.49 9.47
C ARG A 120 -6.72 15.86 9.11
N ARG A 121 -7.70 15.16 9.68
CA ARG A 121 -9.11 15.56 9.61
C ARG A 121 -9.40 16.76 10.51
#